data_AF-W6QJJ1-F1
#
_entry.id   AF-W6QJJ1-F1
#
_cell.length_a   1.000
_cell.length_b   1.000
_cell.length_c   1.000
_cell.angle_alpha   90.00
_cell.angle_beta   90.00
_cell.angle_gamma   90.00
#
_symmetry.space_group_name_H-M   'P 1'
#
loop_
_entity.id
_entity.type
_entity.pdbx_description
1 polymer ?
#
loop_
_entity_poly.entity_id
_entity_poly.type
_entity_poly.pdbx_seq_one_letter_code
_entity_poly.pdbx_strand_id
1 'polypeptide(L)'
;MLPKTPAETLASLGFDPQLLEYPFPAETGWCIHCFRVSLRAWDETKWGQPFKVNCIRDPVTSKRCQRCCHARHRCELPYEGIRGHGFELQALLEWVQEIWINEESGIGKGEDVGLVHDIEIVNAVAGAVRDLCSALDCLIKSHGKAHSLAGRHGGDAADMAAYTQYCTHQHASFQAPSSLGLRSDGTPHPKLVQFEHAARQYLRLETQFALPWYIEVLALKQTIEALIREKYDHSDPNIARWYKDMMAAFPLAIPLL
;
A
#
# COMPACT_ATOMS: atom_id res chain seq x y z
N MET A 1 0.56 46.26 3.88
CA MET A 1 0.17 45.08 3.10
C MET A 1 0.08 43.90 4.05
N LEU A 2 -1.08 43.26 4.17
CA LEU A 2 -1.22 42.05 4.98
C LEU A 2 -0.56 40.87 4.23
N PRO A 3 0.15 39.97 4.93
CA PRO A 3 0.71 38.77 4.31
C PRO A 3 -0.43 37.90 3.79
N LYS A 4 -0.33 37.48 2.52
CA LYS A 4 -1.27 36.52 1.92
C LYS A 4 -1.23 35.23 2.71
N THR A 5 -2.39 34.66 2.95
CA THR A 5 -2.53 33.31 3.51
C THR A 5 -1.87 32.28 2.57
N PRO A 6 -1.45 31.12 3.08
CA PRO A 6 -0.91 30.04 2.24
C PRO A 6 -1.84 29.65 1.09
N ALA A 7 -3.16 29.68 1.32
CA ALA A 7 -4.18 29.41 0.31
C ALA A 7 -4.19 30.45 -0.84
N GLU A 8 -4.06 31.74 -0.52
CA GLU A 8 -4.00 32.82 -1.51
C GLU A 8 -2.70 32.82 -2.32
N THR A 9 -1.60 32.31 -1.74
CA THR A 9 -0.32 32.16 -2.43
C THR A 9 -0.38 31.01 -3.45
N LEU A 10 -1.02 29.90 -3.10
CA LEU A 10 -1.11 28.71 -3.98
C LEU A 10 -2.16 28.86 -5.09
N ALA A 11 -3.27 29.54 -4.82
CA ALA A 11 -4.26 29.90 -5.85
C ALA A 11 -3.63 30.78 -6.95
N SER A 12 -2.68 31.66 -6.58
CA SER A 12 -1.94 32.48 -7.55
C SER A 12 -0.94 31.70 -8.41
N LEU A 13 -0.68 30.43 -8.09
CA LEU A 13 0.13 29.49 -8.85
C LEU A 13 -0.71 28.51 -9.69
N GLY A 14 -2.04 28.69 -9.75
CA GLY A 14 -2.94 27.89 -10.60
C GLY A 14 -3.38 26.55 -9.98
N PHE A 15 -3.18 26.35 -8.68
CA PHE A 15 -3.70 25.17 -7.98
C PHE A 15 -5.15 25.39 -7.52
N ASP A 16 -6.02 24.40 -7.75
CA ASP A 16 -7.43 24.42 -7.34
C ASP A 16 -7.54 24.44 -5.80
N PRO A 17 -8.20 25.45 -5.20
CA PRO A 17 -8.43 25.52 -3.76
C PRO A 17 -9.22 24.34 -3.19
N GLN A 18 -10.00 23.60 -3.98
CA GLN A 18 -10.74 22.42 -3.52
C GLN A 18 -9.83 21.19 -3.36
N LEU A 19 -8.64 21.17 -3.97
CA LEU A 19 -7.63 20.14 -3.74
C LEU A 19 -6.89 20.29 -2.38
N LEU A 20 -7.17 21.34 -1.61
CA LEU A 20 -6.59 21.58 -0.27
C LEU A 20 -7.37 20.92 0.87
N GLU A 21 -8.64 20.52 0.68
CA GLU A 21 -9.43 19.88 1.74
C GLU A 21 -9.10 18.41 1.96
N TYR A 22 -8.42 17.78 1.02
CA TYR A 22 -7.83 16.46 1.22
C TYR A 22 -6.32 16.61 1.27
N PRO A 23 -5.66 16.40 2.43
CA PRO A 23 -4.21 16.31 2.44
C PRO A 23 -3.85 15.21 1.45
N PHE A 24 -3.21 15.56 0.32
CA PHE A 24 -2.69 14.59 -0.62
C PHE A 24 -1.96 13.53 0.20
N PRO A 25 -2.50 12.30 0.31
CA PRO A 25 -1.77 11.25 0.97
C PRO A 25 -0.46 11.15 0.20
N ALA A 26 0.66 11.19 0.92
CA ALA A 26 1.98 10.98 0.33
C ALA A 26 1.87 9.88 -0.73
N GLU A 27 2.52 10.00 -1.88
CA GLU A 27 2.26 9.12 -3.03
C GLU A 27 2.09 7.65 -2.59
N THR A 28 2.97 7.04 -1.79
CA THR A 28 2.80 5.65 -1.27
C THR A 28 2.18 5.51 0.15
N GLY A 29 1.68 6.59 0.74
CA GLY A 29 1.10 6.66 2.10
C GLY A 29 2.11 6.49 3.24
N TRP A 30 3.30 5.92 2.99
CA TRP A 30 4.29 5.65 4.03
C TRP A 30 5.75 5.69 3.57
N CYS A 31 6.65 5.83 4.56
CA CYS A 31 8.09 5.73 4.37
C CYS A 31 8.63 4.36 4.83
N ILE A 32 9.77 3.94 4.30
CA ILE A 32 10.43 2.66 4.60
C ILE A 32 10.62 2.48 6.12
N HIS A 33 10.98 3.55 6.84
CA HIS A 33 11.14 3.49 8.29
C HIS A 33 9.82 3.19 9.01
N CYS A 34 8.74 3.91 8.70
CA CYS A 34 7.43 3.68 9.32
C CYS A 34 6.88 2.30 8.99
N PHE A 35 7.05 1.83 7.75
CA PHE A 35 6.68 0.48 7.35
C PHE A 35 7.39 -0.57 8.20
N ARG A 36 8.72 -0.53 8.28
CA ARG A 36 9.52 -1.48 9.07
C ARG A 36 9.21 -1.44 10.56
N VAL A 37 8.95 -0.25 11.12
CA VAL A 37 8.53 -0.12 12.53
C VAL A 37 7.17 -0.77 12.75
N SER A 38 6.22 -0.55 11.84
CA SER A 38 4.87 -1.12 11.95
C SER A 38 4.92 -2.64 11.81
N LEU A 39 5.68 -3.16 10.84
CA LEU A 39 5.87 -4.60 10.63
C LEU A 39 6.48 -5.29 11.86
N ARG A 40 7.53 -4.71 12.46
CA ARG A 40 8.13 -5.25 13.69
C ARG A 40 7.17 -5.24 14.87
N ALA A 41 6.29 -4.25 14.94
CA ALA A 41 5.37 -4.08 16.06
C ALA A 41 4.08 -4.90 15.92
N TRP A 42 3.77 -5.48 14.76
CA TRP A 42 2.53 -6.21 14.49
C TRP A 42 2.74 -7.72 14.61
N ASP A 43 2.72 -8.22 15.84
CA ASP A 43 2.87 -9.64 16.21
C ASP A 43 1.52 -10.34 16.40
N GLU A 44 1.56 -11.65 16.71
CA GLU A 44 0.40 -12.52 16.93
C GLU A 44 -0.61 -11.95 17.94
N THR A 45 -0.13 -11.23 18.97
CA THR A 45 -1.01 -10.62 19.98
C THR A 45 -1.85 -9.48 19.42
N LYS A 46 -1.53 -8.98 18.22
CA LYS A 46 -2.21 -7.86 17.55
C LYS A 46 -2.92 -8.26 16.27
N TRP A 47 -2.96 -9.55 15.93
CA TRP A 47 -3.60 -10.04 14.72
C TRP A 47 -5.12 -9.89 14.74
N GLY A 48 -5.74 -9.61 15.88
CA GLY A 48 -7.13 -9.16 15.95
C GLY A 48 -7.39 -7.80 15.28
N GLN A 49 -6.37 -7.13 14.76
CA GLN A 49 -6.49 -5.87 14.00
C GLN A 49 -5.70 -5.97 12.69
N PRO A 50 -6.20 -5.35 11.60
CA PRO A 50 -5.53 -5.37 10.31
C PRO A 50 -4.20 -4.61 10.38
N PHE A 51 -3.24 -5.07 9.58
CA PHE A 51 -1.95 -4.40 9.48
C PHE A 51 -2.12 -2.97 8.93
N LYS A 52 -1.60 -1.96 9.65
CA LYS A 52 -1.64 -0.56 9.24
C LYS A 52 -0.28 0.10 9.38
N VAL A 53 0.15 0.79 8.32
CA VAL A 53 1.37 1.60 8.35
C VAL A 53 1.04 3.02 8.80
N ASN A 54 1.27 3.31 10.07
CA ASN A 54 1.03 4.64 10.64
C ASN A 54 2.15 5.63 10.23
N CYS A 55 2.00 6.27 9.06
CA CYS A 55 2.94 7.23 8.52
C CYS A 55 2.26 8.53 8.07
N ILE A 56 1.97 9.41 9.02
CA ILE A 56 1.29 10.69 8.75
C ILE A 56 2.32 11.72 8.27
N ARG A 57 2.18 12.24 7.05
CA ARG A 57 2.97 13.37 6.55
C ARG A 57 2.16 14.66 6.65
N ASP A 58 2.82 15.71 7.12
CA ASP A 58 2.29 17.08 7.00
C ASP A 58 2.60 17.57 5.57
N PRO A 59 1.59 17.83 4.74
CA PRO A 59 1.80 18.24 3.35
C PRO A 59 2.35 19.66 3.22
N VAL A 60 2.27 20.49 4.27
CA VAL A 60 2.58 21.93 4.20
C VAL A 60 4.01 22.23 4.64
N THR A 61 4.55 21.53 5.65
CA THR A 61 5.74 22.02 6.36
C THR A 61 6.94 21.08 6.42
N SER A 62 6.77 19.77 6.17
CA SER A 62 7.81 18.80 6.54
C SER A 62 8.14 17.78 5.46
N LYS A 63 9.43 17.69 5.10
CA LYS A 63 10.01 16.59 4.31
C LYS A 63 9.93 15.23 5.03
N ARG A 64 9.50 15.20 6.30
CA ARG A 64 9.42 14.00 7.15
C ARG A 64 8.00 13.79 7.67
N CYS A 65 7.60 12.52 7.80
CA CYS A 65 6.39 12.18 8.53
C CYS A 65 6.53 12.50 10.03
N GLN A 66 5.39 12.63 10.73
CA GLN A 66 5.34 12.95 12.15
C GLN A 66 6.22 12.02 12.99
N ARG A 67 6.16 10.71 12.73
CA ARG A 67 6.99 9.70 13.43
C ARG A 67 8.48 9.90 13.19
N CYS A 68 8.92 10.04 11.93
CA CYS A 68 10.33 10.28 11.61
C CYS A 68 10.83 11.63 12.12
N CYS A 69 9.96 12.63 12.21
CA CYS A 69 10.27 13.93 12.81
C CYS A 69 10.63 13.76 14.30
N HIS A 70 9.73 13.14 15.08
CA HIS A 70 9.92 12.90 16.52
C HIS A 70 11.15 12.03 16.80
N ALA A 71 11.31 10.94 16.05
CA ALA A 71 12.42 10.00 16.21
C ALA A 71 13.74 10.52 15.59
N ARG A 72 13.75 11.71 14.99
CA ARG A 72 14.90 12.31 14.27
C ARG A 72 15.49 11.40 13.20
N HIS A 73 14.70 10.48 12.64
CA HIS A 73 15.10 9.58 11.56
C HIS A 73 14.90 10.21 10.17
N ARG A 74 15.60 9.67 9.17
CA ARG A 74 15.32 9.97 7.76
C ARG A 74 13.96 9.38 7.37
N CYS A 75 13.21 10.12 6.55
CA CYS A 75 11.89 9.71 6.07
C CYS A 75 11.99 9.36 4.58
N GLU A 76 12.52 8.18 4.29
CA GLU A 76 12.79 7.71 2.93
C GLU A 76 11.57 7.00 2.37
N LEU A 77 11.09 7.43 1.20
CA LEU A 77 10.07 6.71 0.44
C LEU A 77 10.65 5.39 -0.09
N PRO A 78 9.80 4.40 -0.43
CA PRO A 78 10.20 3.31 -1.31
C PRO A 78 10.94 3.82 -2.54
N TYR A 79 12.01 3.12 -2.93
CA TYR A 79 12.83 3.49 -4.08
C TYR A 79 11.98 3.55 -5.34
N GLU A 80 12.23 4.53 -6.20
CA GLU A 80 11.40 4.84 -7.38
C GLU A 80 11.16 3.62 -8.28
N GLY A 81 12.22 2.87 -8.60
CA GLY A 81 12.20 1.65 -9.41
C GLY A 81 11.37 0.49 -8.85
N ILE A 82 10.94 0.54 -7.59
CA ILE A 82 10.05 -0.45 -6.96
C ILE A 82 8.83 0.21 -6.31
N ARG A 83 8.55 1.49 -6.62
CA ARG A 83 7.49 2.24 -5.93
C ARG A 83 6.12 1.66 -6.25
N GLY A 84 5.92 1.10 -7.45
CA GLY A 84 4.72 0.37 -7.84
C GLY A 84 4.38 -0.77 -6.86
N HIS A 85 5.35 -1.57 -6.44
CA HIS A 85 5.13 -2.64 -5.46
C HIS A 85 4.67 -2.14 -4.08
N GLY A 86 5.06 -0.93 -3.69
CA GLY A 86 4.56 -0.29 -2.46
C GLY A 86 3.06 0.01 -2.54
N PHE A 87 2.56 0.38 -3.71
CA PHE A 87 1.14 0.56 -3.97
C PHE A 87 0.39 -0.77 -4.15
N GLU A 88 1.02 -1.77 -4.78
CA GLU A 88 0.46 -3.13 -4.83
C GLU A 88 0.19 -3.65 -3.41
N LEU A 89 1.13 -3.45 -2.47
CA LEU A 89 0.91 -3.78 -1.06
C LEU A 89 -0.29 -3.01 -0.49
N GLN A 90 -0.41 -1.70 -0.72
CA GLN A 90 -1.54 -0.92 -0.20
C GLN A 90 -2.89 -1.40 -0.74
N ALA A 91 -2.94 -1.75 -2.03
CA ALA A 91 -4.14 -2.32 -2.63
C ALA A 91 -4.49 -3.67 -1.97
N LEU A 92 -3.51 -4.56 -1.79
CA LEU A 92 -3.71 -5.85 -1.10
C LEU A 92 -4.15 -5.68 0.36
N LEU A 93 -3.58 -4.71 1.07
CA LEU A 93 -3.96 -4.41 2.47
C LEU A 93 -5.38 -3.85 2.57
N GLU A 94 -5.78 -2.98 1.65
CA GLU A 94 -7.16 -2.47 1.59
C GLU A 94 -8.15 -3.59 1.24
N TRP A 95 -7.80 -4.44 0.27
CA TRP A 95 -8.63 -5.59 -0.14
C TRP A 95 -8.84 -6.60 1.00
N VAL A 96 -7.78 -6.95 1.72
CA VAL A 96 -7.85 -7.94 2.79
C VAL A 96 -8.44 -7.37 4.09
N GLN A 97 -8.54 -6.05 4.23
CA GLN A 97 -9.08 -5.39 5.42
C GLN A 97 -10.52 -5.84 5.72
N GLU A 98 -11.28 -6.20 4.69
CA GLU A 98 -12.65 -6.69 4.80
C GLU A 98 -12.79 -7.92 5.72
N ILE A 99 -11.73 -8.75 5.85
CA ILE A 99 -11.69 -9.91 6.78
C ILE A 99 -11.73 -9.49 8.25
N TRP A 100 -11.31 -8.27 8.57
CA TRP A 100 -11.33 -7.73 9.94
C TRP A 100 -12.59 -6.91 10.25
N ILE A 101 -13.51 -6.74 9.30
CA ILE A 101 -14.77 -6.03 9.54
C ILE A 101 -15.69 -6.96 10.32
N ASN A 102 -15.50 -6.97 11.65
CA ASN A 102 -16.33 -7.69 12.61
C ASN A 102 -16.92 -6.71 13.64
N GLU A 103 -18.04 -7.07 14.24
CA GLU A 103 -18.72 -6.23 15.24
C GLU A 103 -17.85 -5.94 16.49
N GLU A 104 -16.96 -6.87 16.86
CA GLU A 104 -16.09 -6.76 18.06
C GLU A 104 -14.91 -5.79 17.89
N SER A 105 -14.40 -5.59 16.67
CA SER A 105 -13.29 -4.66 16.37
C SER A 105 -13.73 -3.19 16.38
N GLY A 106 -15.04 -2.94 16.38
CA GLY A 106 -15.63 -1.61 16.22
C GLY A 106 -15.50 -1.03 14.81
N ILE A 107 -15.05 -1.82 13.82
CA ILE A 107 -14.94 -1.44 12.41
C ILE A 107 -16.18 -2.00 11.68
N GLY A 108 -16.98 -1.14 11.07
CA GLY A 108 -18.18 -1.55 10.31
C GLY A 108 -19.50 -1.55 11.09
N LYS A 109 -19.69 -0.65 12.07
CA LYS A 109 -20.98 -0.44 12.74
C LYS A 109 -22.04 0.10 11.78
N GLY A 110 -22.65 -0.79 11.00
CA GLY A 110 -23.95 -0.63 10.35
C GLY A 110 -24.86 -1.79 10.78
N GLU A 111 -26.18 -1.62 10.67
CA GLU A 111 -27.20 -2.55 11.18
C GLU A 111 -27.25 -3.92 10.43
N ASP A 112 -26.36 -4.17 9.47
CA ASP A 112 -26.19 -5.46 8.85
C ASP A 112 -25.12 -6.25 9.61
N VAL A 113 -25.55 -7.29 10.32
CA VAL A 113 -24.76 -8.23 11.13
C VAL A 113 -23.67 -8.87 10.25
N GLY A 114 -22.53 -8.19 10.15
CA GLY A 114 -21.42 -8.54 9.26
C GLY A 114 -20.68 -9.77 9.78
N LEU A 115 -20.60 -10.79 8.93
CA LEU A 115 -19.72 -11.96 9.01
C LEU A 115 -18.60 -11.85 10.05
N VAL A 116 -18.83 -12.39 11.26
CA VAL A 116 -17.76 -12.54 12.24
C VAL A 116 -16.92 -13.75 11.83
N HIS A 117 -15.75 -13.48 11.26
CA HIS A 117 -14.78 -14.53 10.94
C HIS A 117 -14.20 -15.12 12.23
N ASP A 118 -14.02 -16.44 12.21
CA ASP A 118 -13.33 -17.16 13.29
C ASP A 118 -11.90 -16.62 13.47
N ILE A 119 -11.44 -16.57 14.72
CA ILE A 119 -10.10 -16.10 15.06
C ILE A 119 -9.02 -16.91 14.33
N GLU A 120 -9.26 -18.18 14.04
CA GLU A 120 -8.36 -19.02 13.25
C GLU A 120 -8.19 -18.51 11.81
N ILE A 121 -9.29 -18.07 11.17
CA ILE A 121 -9.25 -17.47 9.83
C ILE A 121 -8.48 -16.16 9.89
N VAL A 122 -8.80 -15.31 10.87
CA VAL A 122 -8.14 -14.01 11.05
C VAL A 122 -6.63 -14.21 11.26
N ASN A 123 -6.22 -15.18 12.08
CA ASN A 123 -4.81 -15.49 12.32
C ASN A 123 -4.10 -16.03 11.08
N ALA A 124 -4.74 -16.91 10.30
CA ALA A 124 -4.16 -17.43 9.07
C ALA A 124 -3.94 -16.32 8.04
N VAL A 125 -4.93 -15.44 7.86
CA VAL A 125 -4.82 -14.27 6.97
C VAL A 125 -3.78 -13.29 7.50
N ALA A 126 -3.73 -13.05 8.81
CA ALA A 126 -2.73 -12.17 9.42
C ALA A 126 -1.30 -12.67 9.20
N GLY A 127 -1.08 -13.98 9.33
CA GLY A 127 0.17 -14.65 8.99
C GLY A 127 0.58 -14.39 7.54
N ALA A 128 -0.32 -14.65 6.59
CA ALA A 128 -0.07 -14.41 5.17
C ALA A 128 0.22 -12.93 4.86
N VAL A 129 -0.49 -11.99 5.48
CA VAL A 129 -0.21 -10.54 5.35
C VAL A 129 1.16 -10.18 5.91
N ARG A 130 1.59 -10.80 7.02
CA ARG A 130 2.92 -10.57 7.61
C ARG A 130 4.03 -11.09 6.70
N ASP A 131 3.84 -12.24 6.07
CA ASP A 131 4.78 -12.82 5.12
C ASP A 131 4.89 -11.97 3.85
N LEU A 132 3.75 -11.52 3.31
CA LEU A 132 3.68 -10.53 2.23
C LEU A 132 4.48 -9.25 2.55
N CYS A 133 4.26 -8.67 3.73
CA CYS A 133 4.99 -7.48 4.16
C CYS A 133 6.50 -7.75 4.31
N SER A 134 6.87 -8.94 4.78
CA SER A 134 8.26 -9.35 4.92
C SER A 134 8.92 -9.51 3.55
N ALA A 135 8.23 -10.06 2.56
CA ALA A 135 8.73 -10.13 1.18
C ALA A 135 8.94 -8.74 0.57
N LEU A 136 8.05 -7.77 0.79
CA LEU A 136 8.28 -6.39 0.35
C LEU A 136 9.50 -5.77 1.04
N ASP A 137 9.70 -5.99 2.34
CA ASP A 137 10.89 -5.48 3.04
C ASP A 137 12.18 -6.11 2.46
N CYS A 138 12.15 -7.40 2.15
CA CYS A 138 13.24 -8.09 1.45
C CYS A 138 13.50 -7.51 0.06
N LEU A 139 12.45 -7.20 -0.70
CA LEU A 139 12.56 -6.53 -2.00
C LEU A 139 13.21 -5.14 -1.86
N ILE A 140 12.74 -4.33 -0.91
CA ILE A 140 13.31 -3.01 -0.62
C ILE A 140 14.80 -3.13 -0.26
N LYS A 141 15.16 -4.06 0.63
CA LYS A 141 16.57 -4.29 1.02
C LYS A 141 17.42 -4.72 -0.18
N SER A 142 16.94 -5.66 -0.98
CA SER A 142 17.68 -6.23 -2.10
C SER A 142 17.86 -5.19 -3.21
N HIS A 143 16.81 -4.45 -3.55
CA HIS A 143 16.85 -3.35 -4.52
C HIS A 143 17.80 -2.25 -4.07
N GLY A 144 17.68 -1.82 -2.80
CA GLY A 144 18.58 -0.83 -2.22
C GLY A 144 20.05 -1.27 -2.24
N LYS A 145 20.32 -2.55 -1.98
CA LYS A 145 21.68 -3.12 -2.05
C LYS A 145 22.19 -3.18 -3.49
N ALA A 146 21.36 -3.60 -4.44
CA ALA A 146 21.73 -3.75 -5.86
C ALA A 146 22.15 -2.42 -6.50
N HIS A 147 21.59 -1.30 -6.02
CA HIS A 147 21.89 0.05 -6.51
C HIS A 147 22.73 0.88 -5.52
N SER A 148 23.37 0.26 -4.53
CA SER A 148 24.19 0.95 -3.51
C SER A 148 23.46 2.05 -2.71
N LEU A 149 22.13 2.02 -2.68
CA LEU A 149 21.28 2.98 -1.97
C LEU A 149 21.11 2.66 -0.48
N ALA A 150 21.48 1.44 -0.06
CA ALA A 150 21.33 0.97 1.32
C ALA A 150 22.65 1.12 2.12
N GLY A 151 22.57 1.66 3.35
CA GLY A 151 23.71 1.75 4.27
C GLY A 151 23.72 3.04 5.10
N ARG A 152 24.67 3.19 6.04
CA ARG A 152 24.79 4.41 6.88
C ARG A 152 25.03 5.68 6.08
N HIS A 153 25.68 5.56 4.92
CA HIS A 153 25.98 6.67 4.04
C HIS A 153 24.94 6.86 2.93
N GLY A 154 24.04 5.88 2.73
CA GLY A 154 22.91 5.91 1.79
C GLY A 154 23.23 6.52 0.45
N GLY A 155 23.85 5.75 -0.46
CA GLY A 155 24.27 6.15 -1.81
C GLY A 155 25.15 7.40 -1.83
N ASP A 156 26.39 7.31 -2.32
CA ASP A 156 27.09 8.55 -2.62
C ASP A 156 26.41 9.30 -3.79
N ALA A 157 26.88 10.52 -4.09
CA ALA A 157 26.28 11.31 -5.16
C ALA A 157 26.33 10.60 -6.53
N ALA A 158 27.33 9.75 -6.77
CA ALA A 158 27.47 9.00 -8.01
C ALA A 158 26.48 7.83 -8.06
N ASP A 159 26.30 7.08 -6.97
CA ASP A 159 25.30 6.02 -6.86
C ASP A 159 23.88 6.56 -7.10
N MET A 160 23.55 7.71 -6.49
CA MET A 160 22.25 8.36 -6.66
C MET A 160 22.03 8.84 -8.11
N ALA A 161 23.07 9.38 -8.76
CA ALA A 161 22.99 9.77 -10.16
C ALA A 161 22.79 8.56 -11.09
N ALA A 162 23.55 7.48 -10.86
CA ALA A 162 23.41 6.24 -11.61
C ALA A 162 22.01 5.63 -11.42
N TYR A 163 21.48 5.63 -10.20
CA TYR A 163 20.12 5.17 -9.93
C TYR A 163 19.05 6.03 -10.60
N THR A 164 19.23 7.35 -10.62
CA THR A 164 18.33 8.28 -11.32
C THR A 164 18.32 8.01 -12.83
N GLN A 165 19.49 7.78 -13.43
CA GLN A 165 19.60 7.40 -14.84
C GLN A 165 18.91 6.06 -15.11
N TYR A 166 19.09 5.07 -14.23
CA TYR A 166 18.38 3.79 -14.30
C TYR A 166 16.87 3.99 -14.29
N CYS A 167 16.30 4.73 -13.34
CA CYS A 167 14.86 4.98 -13.27
C CYS A 167 14.35 5.74 -14.50
N THR A 168 15.11 6.74 -14.97
CA THR A 168 14.78 7.50 -16.19
C THR A 168 14.68 6.57 -17.41
N HIS A 169 15.63 5.63 -17.55
CA HIS A 169 15.62 4.64 -18.61
C HIS A 169 14.42 3.70 -18.51
N GLN A 170 14.09 3.21 -17.32
CA GLN A 170 12.91 2.38 -17.09
C GLN A 170 11.61 3.13 -17.44
N HIS A 171 11.51 4.41 -17.05
CA HIS A 171 10.37 5.26 -17.37
C HIS A 171 10.19 5.48 -18.88
N ALA A 172 11.27 5.53 -19.66
CA ALA A 172 11.17 5.68 -21.11
C ALA A 172 10.49 4.48 -21.80
N SER A 173 10.63 3.27 -21.24
CA SER A 173 9.94 2.06 -21.70
C SER A 173 8.59 1.83 -21.02
N PHE A 174 8.27 2.58 -19.97
CA PHE A 174 7.10 2.38 -19.14
C PHE A 174 5.87 3.10 -19.71
N GLN A 175 4.82 2.34 -19.99
CA GLN A 175 3.53 2.90 -20.40
C GLN A 175 2.62 3.09 -19.18
N ALA A 176 2.67 4.29 -18.61
CA ALA A 176 1.75 4.65 -17.52
C ALA A 176 0.29 4.68 -18.04
N PRO A 177 -0.68 4.16 -17.27
CA PRO A 177 -2.08 4.29 -17.61
C PRO A 177 -2.50 5.77 -17.57
N SER A 178 -3.53 6.11 -18.35
CA SER A 178 -4.17 7.44 -18.28
C SER A 178 -4.67 7.73 -16.87
N SER A 179 -4.65 9.00 -16.47
CA SER A 179 -5.10 9.42 -15.13
C SER A 179 -6.47 8.85 -14.78
N LEU A 180 -6.61 8.34 -13.56
CA LEU A 180 -7.89 7.98 -12.99
C LEU A 180 -8.74 9.25 -12.84
N GLY A 181 -9.76 9.41 -13.68
CA GLY A 181 -10.71 10.50 -13.59
C GLY A 181 -11.63 10.36 -12.38
N LEU A 182 -12.62 11.25 -12.29
CA LEU A 182 -13.76 11.03 -11.38
C LEU A 182 -14.68 9.94 -11.95
N ARG A 183 -15.44 9.29 -11.06
CA ARG A 183 -16.52 8.40 -11.47
C ARG A 183 -17.62 9.19 -12.19
N SER A 184 -18.50 8.48 -12.89
CA SER A 184 -19.64 9.10 -13.61
C SER A 184 -20.59 9.89 -12.71
N ASP A 185 -20.62 9.58 -11.41
CA ASP A 185 -21.40 10.29 -10.39
C ASP A 185 -20.65 11.47 -9.75
N GLY A 186 -19.43 11.77 -10.22
CA GLY A 186 -18.57 12.84 -9.68
C GLY A 186 -17.81 12.46 -8.40
N THR A 187 -17.99 11.25 -7.87
CA THR A 187 -17.30 10.83 -6.64
C THR A 187 -15.89 10.28 -6.92
N PRO A 188 -14.96 10.35 -5.93
CA PRO A 188 -13.69 9.65 -6.03
C PRO A 188 -13.89 8.13 -6.14
N HIS A 189 -12.94 7.46 -6.80
CA HIS A 189 -12.89 5.99 -6.81
C HIS A 189 -12.64 5.42 -5.40
N PRO A 190 -13.07 4.18 -5.09
CA PRO A 190 -12.68 3.50 -3.85
C PRO A 190 -11.15 3.44 -3.68
N LYS A 191 -10.65 3.45 -2.44
CA LYS A 191 -9.21 3.44 -2.14
C LYS A 191 -8.46 2.30 -2.82
N LEU A 192 -9.05 1.10 -2.81
CA LEU A 192 -8.53 -0.07 -3.50
C LEU A 192 -8.18 0.24 -4.96
N VAL A 193 -9.15 0.79 -5.70
CA VAL A 193 -9.00 1.18 -7.12
C VAL A 193 -7.95 2.28 -7.29
N GLN A 194 -7.89 3.24 -6.36
CA GLN A 194 -6.86 4.29 -6.40
C GLN A 194 -5.45 3.70 -6.24
N PHE A 195 -5.26 2.76 -5.29
CA PHE A 195 -3.97 2.12 -5.06
C PHE A 195 -3.56 1.18 -6.20
N GLU A 196 -4.50 0.41 -6.75
CA GLU A 196 -4.26 -0.40 -7.95
C GLU A 196 -3.83 0.45 -9.15
N HIS A 197 -4.53 1.58 -9.35
CA HIS A 197 -4.20 2.51 -10.41
C HIS A 197 -2.80 3.09 -10.21
N ALA A 198 -2.51 3.57 -9.00
CA ALA A 198 -1.20 4.12 -8.67
C ALA A 198 -0.09 3.06 -8.83
N ALA A 199 -0.31 1.81 -8.43
CA ALA A 199 0.66 0.72 -8.66
C ALA A 199 1.09 0.58 -10.13
N ARG A 200 0.18 0.89 -11.06
CA ARG A 200 0.44 0.87 -12.52
C ARG A 200 1.01 2.18 -13.06
N GLN A 201 1.05 3.25 -12.27
CA GLN A 201 1.67 4.53 -12.65
C GLN A 201 3.14 4.63 -12.24
N TYR A 202 3.62 3.77 -11.34
CA TYR A 202 5.00 3.77 -10.86
C TYR A 202 5.74 2.52 -11.32
N LEU A 203 7.08 2.63 -11.35
CA LEU A 203 7.94 1.53 -11.74
C LEU A 203 7.80 0.33 -10.79
N ARG A 204 7.84 -0.85 -11.39
CA ARG A 204 7.84 -2.15 -10.75
C ARG A 204 8.90 -3.02 -11.42
N LEU A 205 9.50 -3.92 -10.66
CA LEU A 205 10.43 -4.89 -11.21
C LEU A 205 9.64 -6.04 -11.84
N GLU A 206 9.81 -6.23 -13.14
CA GLU A 206 9.24 -7.37 -13.88
C GLU A 206 10.22 -8.55 -13.98
N THR A 207 11.28 -8.53 -13.18
CA THR A 207 12.39 -9.49 -13.25
C THR A 207 12.35 -10.49 -12.10
N GLN A 208 13.24 -11.48 -12.15
CA GLN A 208 13.48 -12.48 -11.09
C GLN A 208 13.67 -11.89 -9.68
N PHE A 209 14.06 -10.61 -9.56
CA PHE A 209 14.19 -9.94 -8.26
C PHE A 209 12.85 -9.70 -7.56
N ALA A 210 11.74 -9.61 -8.31
CA ALA A 210 10.40 -9.49 -7.76
C ALA A 210 9.72 -10.86 -7.54
N LEU A 211 10.34 -11.97 -7.96
CA LEU A 211 9.74 -13.30 -7.82
C LEU A 211 9.33 -13.63 -6.37
N PRO A 212 10.19 -13.38 -5.33
CA PRO A 212 9.77 -13.62 -3.95
C PRO A 212 8.54 -12.79 -3.53
N TRP A 213 8.40 -11.56 -4.04
CA TRP A 213 7.22 -10.73 -3.79
C TRP A 213 5.97 -11.36 -4.40
N TYR A 214 6.02 -11.75 -5.67
CA TYR A 214 4.86 -12.34 -6.34
C TYR A 214 4.48 -13.73 -5.81
N ILE A 215 5.44 -14.50 -5.29
CA ILE A 215 5.15 -15.76 -4.58
C ILE A 215 4.28 -15.48 -3.36
N GLU A 216 4.62 -14.49 -2.53
CA GLU A 216 3.81 -14.17 -1.34
C GLU A 216 2.45 -13.54 -1.69
N VAL A 217 2.37 -12.76 -2.77
CA VAL A 217 1.07 -12.28 -3.30
C VAL A 217 0.16 -13.46 -3.65
N LEU A 218 0.70 -14.47 -4.32
CA LEU A 218 -0.03 -15.68 -4.68
C LEU A 218 -0.38 -16.52 -3.43
N ALA A 219 0.55 -16.65 -2.49
CA ALA A 219 0.33 -17.37 -1.24
C ALA A 219 -0.78 -16.75 -0.39
N LEU A 220 -0.85 -15.41 -0.30
CA LEU A 220 -1.96 -14.70 0.34
C LEU A 220 -3.30 -15.04 -0.32
N LYS A 221 -3.35 -14.96 -1.66
CA LYS A 221 -4.56 -15.28 -2.42
C LYS A 221 -5.01 -16.72 -2.18
N GLN A 222 -4.09 -17.68 -2.28
CA GLN A 222 -4.35 -19.10 -2.07
C GLN A 222 -4.77 -19.42 -0.64
N THR A 223 -4.17 -18.76 0.35
CA THR A 223 -4.56 -18.90 1.76
C THR A 223 -6.03 -18.53 1.94
N ILE A 224 -6.45 -17.38 1.39
CA ILE A 224 -7.84 -16.94 1.47
C ILE A 224 -8.76 -17.89 0.69
N GLU A 225 -8.39 -18.32 -0.52
CA GLU A 225 -9.16 -19.30 -1.30
C GLU A 225 -9.33 -20.65 -0.57
N ALA A 226 -8.30 -21.13 0.12
CA ALA A 226 -8.35 -22.38 0.88
C ALA A 226 -9.28 -22.25 2.09
N LEU A 227 -9.16 -21.16 2.85
CA LEU A 227 -10.05 -20.85 3.97
C LEU A 227 -11.52 -20.75 3.52
N ILE A 228 -11.74 -20.17 2.33
CA ILE A 228 -13.07 -20.11 1.71
C ILE A 228 -13.60 -21.51 1.43
N ARG A 229 -12.81 -22.36 0.77
CA ARG A 229 -13.23 -23.71 0.39
C ARG A 229 -13.54 -24.57 1.61
N GLU A 230 -12.65 -24.58 2.60
CA GLU A 230 -12.77 -25.44 3.78
C GLU A 230 -13.98 -25.11 4.65
N LYS A 231 -14.26 -23.81 4.86
CA LYS A 231 -15.36 -23.40 5.75
C LYS A 231 -16.69 -23.19 5.02
N TYR A 232 -16.68 -22.91 3.72
CA TYR A 232 -17.86 -22.35 3.04
C TYR A 232 -18.47 -23.19 1.92
N ASP A 233 -17.92 -24.37 1.61
CA ASP A 233 -18.56 -25.33 0.69
C ASP A 233 -19.97 -25.79 1.14
N HIS A 234 -20.39 -25.47 2.38
CA HIS A 234 -21.72 -25.76 2.95
C HIS A 234 -22.40 -24.55 3.62
N SER A 235 -21.93 -23.33 3.37
CA SER A 235 -22.39 -22.13 4.08
C SER A 235 -23.58 -21.41 3.43
N ASP A 236 -24.13 -20.41 4.15
CA ASP A 236 -25.17 -19.51 3.66
C ASP A 236 -24.81 -18.93 2.27
N PRO A 237 -25.72 -18.97 1.28
CA PRO A 237 -25.48 -18.43 -0.07
C PRO A 237 -24.98 -16.99 -0.12
N ASN A 238 -25.34 -16.16 0.86
CA ASN A 238 -24.87 -14.78 0.96
C ASN A 238 -23.38 -14.70 1.29
N ILE A 239 -22.90 -15.59 2.16
CA ILE A 239 -21.49 -15.68 2.53
C ILE A 239 -20.68 -16.16 1.32
N ALA A 240 -21.15 -17.22 0.65
CA ALA A 240 -20.50 -17.73 -0.56
C ALA A 240 -20.43 -16.67 -1.68
N ARG A 241 -21.51 -15.87 -1.85
CA ARG A 241 -21.53 -14.75 -2.79
C ARG A 241 -20.54 -13.66 -2.41
N TRP A 242 -20.51 -13.24 -1.15
CA TRP A 242 -19.58 -12.22 -0.66
C TRP A 242 -18.12 -12.62 -0.92
N TYR A 243 -17.74 -13.85 -0.61
CA TYR A 243 -16.39 -14.33 -0.89
C TYR A 243 -16.06 -14.40 -2.37
N LYS A 244 -17.02 -14.83 -3.20
CA LYS A 244 -16.86 -14.83 -4.65
C LYS A 244 -16.59 -13.41 -5.17
N ASP A 245 -17.34 -12.43 -4.66
CA ASP A 245 -17.18 -11.02 -5.02
C ASP A 245 -15.84 -10.47 -4.52
N MET A 246 -15.43 -10.80 -3.28
CA MET A 246 -14.12 -10.46 -2.72
C MET A 246 -12.98 -11.00 -3.59
N MET A 247 -13.04 -12.28 -3.99
CA MET A 247 -12.02 -12.90 -4.83
C MET A 247 -12.00 -12.34 -6.25
N ALA A 248 -13.17 -11.98 -6.79
CA ALA A 248 -13.26 -11.30 -8.09
C ALA A 248 -12.65 -9.89 -8.06
N ALA A 249 -12.63 -9.24 -6.89
CA ALA A 249 -12.04 -7.93 -6.65
C ALA A 249 -10.55 -7.99 -6.26
N PHE A 250 -9.87 -9.13 -6.44
CA PHE A 250 -8.45 -9.23 -6.12
C PHE A 250 -7.61 -8.22 -6.94
N PRO A 251 -6.79 -7.36 -6.31
CA PRO A 251 -6.31 -6.13 -6.94
C PRO A 251 -5.23 -6.30 -8.02
N LEU A 252 -4.64 -7.48 -8.13
CA LEU A 252 -3.45 -7.69 -8.96
C LEU A 252 -3.71 -8.72 -10.05
N ALA A 253 -3.41 -8.32 -11.28
CA ALA A 253 -3.16 -9.26 -12.36
C ALA A 253 -1.78 -9.90 -12.10
N ILE A 254 -1.76 -11.02 -11.39
CA ILE A 254 -0.54 -11.78 -11.14
C ILE A 254 -0.07 -12.30 -12.53
N PRO A 255 1.14 -11.93 -13.00
CA PRO A 255 1.69 -12.53 -14.20
C PRO A 255 1.67 -14.05 -14.02
N LEU A 256 1.19 -14.79 -15.03
CA LEU A 256 1.28 -16.25 -14.99
C LEU A 256 2.77 -16.60 -14.84
N LEU A 257 3.13 -17.13 -13.67
CA LEU A 257 4.47 -17.65 -13.37
C LEU A 257 4.80 -18.82 -14.29
#